data_AF-A0A3D4NCM7-F1
#
_entry.id   AF-A0A3D4NCM7-F1
#
_cell.length_a   1.000
_cell.length_b   1.000
_cell.length_c   1.000
_cell.angle_alpha   90.00
_cell.angle_beta   90.00
_cell.angle_gamma   90.00
#
_symmetry.space_group_name_H-M   'P 1'
#
loop_
_entity.id
_entity.type
_entity.pdbx_description
1 polymer ?
#
loop_
_entity_poly.entity_id
_entity_poly.type
_entity_poly.pdbx_seq_one_letter_code
_entity_poly.pdbx_strand_id
1 'polypeptide(L)'
;MDPAATELAVAVRAINVFFSLSLVLFGLMNILFIFGGRANRYSLIVLLAATCILWLTRLSFQIIYPQGSINPALQYGMLAAFAVVTLCYLIALGLILFQKVVV
;
A
#
# COMPACT_ATOMS: atom_id res chain seq x y z
N MET A 1 -19.21 3.09 28.74
CA MET A 1 -18.57 3.22 27.41
C MET A 1 -19.32 4.28 26.66
N ASP A 2 -18.64 5.34 26.22
CA ASP A 2 -19.29 6.44 25.48
C ASP A 2 -19.75 5.95 24.09
N PRO A 3 -21.03 6.11 23.70
CA PRO A 3 -21.54 5.64 22.41
C PRO A 3 -20.75 6.20 21.21
N ALA A 4 -20.37 7.48 21.28
CA ALA A 4 -19.59 8.16 20.24
C ALA A 4 -18.19 7.54 20.03
N ALA A 5 -17.55 7.05 21.09
CA ALA A 5 -16.25 6.38 21.00
C ALA A 5 -16.37 5.01 20.30
N THR A 6 -17.51 4.36 20.45
CA THR A 6 -17.79 3.05 19.83
C THR A 6 -18.02 3.21 18.32
N GLU A 7 -18.81 4.19 17.90
CA GLU A 7 -19.05 4.47 16.47
C GLU A 7 -17.77 4.89 15.76
N LEU A 8 -16.96 5.74 16.39
CA LEU A 8 -15.65 6.14 15.85
C LEU A 8 -14.71 4.94 15.68
N ALA A 9 -14.62 4.06 16.67
CA ALA A 9 -13.79 2.86 16.60
C ALA A 9 -14.23 1.90 15.47
N VAL A 10 -15.54 1.74 15.26
CA VAL A 10 -16.09 0.93 14.17
C VAL A 10 -15.75 1.55 12.81
N ALA A 11 -15.91 2.86 12.66
CA ALA A 11 -15.58 3.57 11.42
C ALA A 11 -14.09 3.43 11.06
N VAL A 12 -13.19 3.59 12.03
CA VAL A 12 -11.74 3.42 11.83
C VAL A 12 -11.40 1.99 11.42
N ARG A 13 -12.02 0.98 12.05
CA ARG A 13 -11.84 -0.42 11.65
C ARG A 13 -12.30 -0.68 10.23
N ALA A 14 -13.46 -0.17 9.84
CA ALA A 14 -13.99 -0.31 8.49
C ALA A 14 -13.05 0.30 7.44
N ILE A 15 -12.55 1.51 7.68
CA ILE A 15 -11.56 2.16 6.80
C ILE A 15 -10.31 1.29 6.66
N ASN A 16 -9.79 0.75 7.77
CA ASN A 16 -8.61 -0.12 7.72
C ASN A 16 -8.85 -1.40 6.90
N VAL A 17 -10.05 -1.98 6.97
CA VAL A 17 -10.43 -3.15 6.15
C VAL A 17 -10.47 -2.77 4.68
N PHE A 18 -11.17 -1.69 4.31
CA PHE A 18 -11.26 -1.24 2.91
C PHE A 18 -9.90 -0.84 2.35
N PHE A 19 -9.06 -0.20 3.15
CA PHE A 19 -7.71 0.16 2.76
C PHE A 19 -6.81 -1.07 2.57
N SER A 20 -6.94 -2.07 3.44
CA SER A 20 -6.19 -3.33 3.27
C SER A 20 -6.66 -4.09 2.04
N LEU A 21 -7.97 -4.11 1.78
CA LEU A 21 -8.55 -4.69 0.58
C LEU A 21 -8.07 -3.98 -0.69
N SER A 22 -8.02 -2.64 -0.69
CA SER A 22 -7.53 -1.89 -1.84
C SER A 22 -6.06 -2.18 -2.14
N LEU A 23 -5.20 -2.28 -1.12
CA LEU A 23 -3.79 -2.68 -1.31
C LEU A 23 -3.66 -4.05 -1.99
N VAL A 24 -4.48 -5.03 -1.57
CA VAL A 24 -4.49 -6.36 -2.18
C VAL A 24 -4.99 -6.32 -3.62
N LEU A 25 -6.10 -5.62 -3.88
CA LEU A 25 -6.68 -5.53 -5.22
C LEU A 25 -5.73 -4.82 -6.20
N PHE A 26 -5.17 -3.68 -5.82
CA PHE A 26 -4.18 -2.98 -6.64
C PHE A 26 -2.91 -3.80 -6.84
N GLY A 27 -2.46 -4.54 -5.82
CA GLY A 27 -1.34 -5.48 -5.95
C GLY A 27 -1.63 -6.57 -7.00
N LEU A 28 -2.81 -7.20 -6.94
CA LEU A 28 -3.24 -8.18 -7.94
C LEU A 28 -3.35 -7.58 -9.34
N MET A 29 -3.88 -6.36 -9.47
CA MET A 29 -3.96 -5.67 -10.75
C MET A 29 -2.56 -5.42 -11.35
N ASN A 30 -1.56 -5.05 -10.55
CA ASN A 30 -0.19 -4.87 -11.05
C ASN A 30 0.37 -6.18 -11.62
N ILE A 31 0.16 -7.30 -10.92
CA ILE A 31 0.55 -8.63 -11.41
C ILE A 31 -0.17 -8.94 -12.73
N LEU A 32 -1.50 -8.79 -12.78
CA LEU A 32 -2.28 -9.07 -13.99
C LEU A 32 -1.88 -8.17 -15.17
N PHE A 33 -1.54 -6.91 -14.95
CA PHE A 33 -1.17 -5.99 -16.02
C PHE A 33 0.21 -6.31 -16.58
N ILE A 34 1.16 -6.72 -15.72
CA ILE A 34 2.50 -7.12 -16.14
C ILE A 34 2.46 -8.46 -16.88
N PHE A 35 1.77 -9.48 -16.34
CA PHE A 35 1.70 -10.81 -16.97
C PHE A 35 0.69 -10.91 -18.11
N GLY A 36 -0.32 -10.04 -18.14
CA GLY A 36 -1.36 -10.05 -19.16
C GLY A 36 -0.89 -9.62 -20.55
N GLY A 37 0.29 -8.99 -20.67
CA GLY A 37 0.92 -8.61 -21.95
C GLY A 37 0.13 -7.65 -22.84
N ARG A 38 -1.05 -7.19 -22.39
CA ARG A 38 -1.97 -6.30 -23.15
C ARG A 38 -2.07 -4.89 -22.57
N ALA A 39 -1.40 -4.63 -21.45
CA ALA A 39 -1.47 -3.33 -20.79
C ALA A 39 -0.54 -2.31 -21.45
N ASN A 40 -1.05 -1.11 -21.73
CA ASN A 40 -0.22 -0.01 -22.21
C ASN A 40 0.73 0.46 -21.08
N ARG A 41 1.95 0.90 -21.45
CA ARG A 41 2.94 1.46 -20.53
C ARG A 41 2.36 2.58 -19.67
N TYR A 42 1.52 3.44 -20.24
CA TYR A 42 0.83 4.49 -19.47
C TYR A 42 -0.05 3.90 -18.36
N SER A 43 -0.84 2.88 -18.67
CA SER A 43 -1.72 2.20 -17.70
C SER A 43 -0.93 1.52 -16.60
N LEU A 44 0.22 0.92 -16.92
CA LEU A 44 1.15 0.35 -15.93
C LEU A 44 1.70 1.43 -15.00
N ILE A 45 2.16 2.55 -15.54
CA ILE A 45 2.70 3.67 -14.74
C ILE A 45 1.63 4.22 -13.80
N VAL A 46 0.41 4.47 -14.30
CA VAL A 46 -0.69 5.01 -13.49
C VAL A 46 -1.05 4.05 -12.35
N LEU A 47 -1.15 2.75 -12.65
CA LEU A 47 -1.48 1.74 -11.64
C LEU A 47 -0.38 1.57 -10.58
N LEU A 48 0.89 1.49 -11.00
CA LEU A 48 2.04 1.43 -10.09
C LEU A 48 2.13 2.69 -9.24
N ALA A 49 1.92 3.87 -9.83
CA ALA A 49 1.94 5.14 -9.10
C ALA A 49 0.84 5.20 -8.04
N ALA A 50 -0.39 4.83 -8.38
CA ALA A 50 -1.49 4.74 -7.43
C ALA A 50 -1.16 3.76 -6.28
N THR A 51 -0.57 2.61 -6.61
CA THR A 51 -0.15 1.61 -5.63
C THR A 51 0.96 2.13 -4.71
N CYS A 52 1.92 2.88 -5.24
CA CYS A 52 2.96 3.55 -4.44
C CYS A 52 2.35 4.57 -3.48
N ILE A 53 1.38 5.38 -3.93
CA ILE A 53 0.70 6.37 -3.07
C ILE A 53 -0.01 5.68 -1.91
N LEU A 54 -0.70 4.55 -2.17
CA LEU A 54 -1.35 3.78 -1.11
C LEU A 54 -0.33 3.24 -0.09
N TRP A 55 0.75 2.60 -0.55
CA TRP A 55 1.80 2.09 0.34
C TRP A 55 2.52 3.19 1.13
N LEU A 56 2.83 4.33 0.51
CA LEU A 56 3.41 5.49 1.18
C LEU A 56 2.47 6.06 2.25
N THR A 57 1.18 6.15 1.93
CA THR A 57 0.17 6.56 2.90
C THR A 57 0.17 5.60 4.09
N ARG A 58 0.17 4.27 3.83
CA ARG A 58 0.22 3.25 4.88
C ARG A 58 1.46 3.37 5.76
N LEU A 59 2.63 3.55 5.17
CA LEU A 59 3.88 3.72 5.88
C LEU A 59 3.87 5.00 6.75
N SER A 60 3.39 6.11 6.19
CA SER A 60 3.29 7.40 6.88
C SER A 60 2.37 7.31 8.10
N PHE A 61 1.20 6.68 7.96
CA PHE A 61 0.29 6.45 9.08
C PHE A 61 0.91 5.55 10.17
N GLN A 62 1.70 4.53 9.80
CA GLN A 62 2.40 3.69 10.78
C GLN A 62 3.50 4.45 11.54
N ILE A 63 4.10 5.49 10.93
CA ILE A 63 5.09 6.36 11.59
C ILE A 63 4.41 7.33 12.56
N ILE A 64 3.32 7.97 12.15
CA ILE A 64 2.61 9.00 12.95
C ILE A 64 1.78 8.35 14.07
N TYR A 65 1.07 7.26 13.74
CA TYR A 65 0.18 6.55 14.65
C TYR A 65 0.55 5.05 14.66
N PRO A 66 1.61 4.67 15.40
CA PRO A 66 2.12 3.31 15.36
C PRO A 66 1.09 2.30 15.86
N GLN A 67 0.75 1.36 14.99
CA GLN A 67 -0.06 0.20 15.36
C GLN A 67 0.82 -0.83 16.07
N GLY A 68 0.26 -1.55 17.05
CA GLY A 68 0.96 -2.64 17.74
C GLY A 68 1.86 -2.23 18.90
N SER A 69 1.66 -1.03 19.48
CA SER A 69 2.45 -0.50 20.60
C SER A 69 2.48 -1.37 21.86
N ILE A 70 1.56 -2.34 21.97
CA ILE A 70 1.56 -3.34 23.04
C ILE A 70 2.82 -4.22 22.98
N ASN A 71 3.35 -4.49 21.77
CA ASN A 71 4.56 -5.28 21.58
C ASN A 71 5.53 -4.55 20.63
N PRO A 72 6.67 -4.05 21.13
CA PRO A 72 7.66 -3.33 20.33
C PRO A 72 8.14 -4.13 19.12
N ALA A 73 8.30 -5.45 19.24
CA ALA A 73 8.74 -6.30 18.14
C ALA A 73 7.70 -6.33 17.00
N LEU A 74 6.39 -6.34 17.33
CA LEU A 74 5.33 -6.27 16.32
C LEU A 74 5.27 -4.89 15.66
N GLN A 75 5.39 -3.82 16.45
CA GLN A 75 5.36 -2.46 15.93
C GLN A 75 6.48 -2.21 14.91
N TYR A 76 7.73 -2.55 15.26
CA TYR A 76 8.87 -2.39 14.36
C TYR A 76 8.85 -3.40 13.21
N GLY A 77 8.38 -4.63 13.44
CA GLY A 77 8.21 -5.62 12.38
C GLY A 77 7.23 -5.16 11.29
N MET A 78 6.08 -4.61 11.67
CA MET A 78 5.13 -4.04 10.72
C MET A 78 5.68 -2.83 9.98
N LEU A 79 6.35 -1.91 10.71
CA LEU A 79 7.00 -0.75 10.09
C LEU A 79 8.02 -1.18 9.03
N ALA A 80 8.89 -2.14 9.38
CA ALA A 80 9.92 -2.65 8.48
C ALA A 80 9.29 -3.32 7.24
N ALA A 81 8.27 -4.16 7.43
CA ALA A 81 7.56 -4.80 6.32
C ALA A 81 6.93 -3.76 5.37
N PHE A 82 6.25 -2.74 5.91
CA PHE A 82 5.65 -1.69 5.10
C PHE A 82 6.71 -0.85 4.37
N ALA A 83 7.85 -0.57 5.02
CA ALA A 83 8.96 0.15 4.40
C ALA A 83 9.55 -0.64 3.22
N VAL A 84 9.82 -1.94 3.42
CA VAL A 84 10.37 -2.82 2.37
C VAL A 84 9.41 -2.90 1.18
N VAL A 85 8.13 -3.15 1.41
CA VAL A 85 7.15 -3.25 0.31
C VAL A 85 7.02 -1.92 -0.43
N THR A 86 6.98 -0.80 0.29
CA THR A 86 6.96 0.54 -0.31
C THR A 86 8.17 0.76 -1.21
N LEU A 87 9.37 0.41 -0.74
CA LEU A 87 10.60 0.53 -1.51
C LEU A 87 10.56 -0.34 -2.78
N CYS A 88 10.08 -1.59 -2.69
CA CYS A 88 9.94 -2.46 -3.87
C CYS A 88 9.06 -1.84 -4.96
N TYR A 89 7.90 -1.28 -4.58
CA TYR A 89 7.00 -0.61 -5.53
C TYR A 89 7.60 0.67 -6.10
N LEU A 90 8.28 1.49 -5.28
CA LEU A 90 8.95 2.72 -5.74
C LEU A 90 10.08 2.41 -6.72
N ILE A 91 10.88 1.38 -6.45
CA ILE A 91 11.92 0.92 -7.36
C ILE A 91 11.30 0.44 -8.68
N ALA A 92 10.25 -0.38 -8.63
CA ALA A 92 9.55 -0.84 -9.83
C ALA A 92 8.99 0.32 -10.68
N LEU A 93 8.40 1.33 -10.03
CA LEU A 93 7.94 2.54 -10.69
C LEU A 93 9.11 3.32 -11.32
N GLY A 94 10.20 3.51 -10.58
CA GLY A 94 11.42 4.15 -11.08
C GLY A 94 11.98 3.45 -12.29
N LEU A 95 12.08 2.12 -12.27
CA LEU A 95 12.53 1.32 -13.42
C LEU A 95 11.66 1.57 -14.65
N ILE A 96 10.33 1.52 -14.53
CA ILE A 96 9.43 1.74 -15.69
C ILE A 96 9.47 3.19 -16.19
N LEU A 97 9.72 4.17 -15.31
CA LEU A 97 9.84 5.58 -15.70
C LEU A 97 11.18 5.86 -16.42
N PHE A 98 12.29 5.39 -15.86
CA PHE A 98 13.64 5.73 -16.34
C PHE A 98 14.17 4.77 -17.41
N GLN A 99 13.84 3.48 -17.35
CA GLN A 99 14.08 2.59 -18.48
C GLN A 99 12.92 2.70 -19.46
N LYS A 100 13.22 2.78 -20.76
CA LYS A 100 12.29 2.32 -21.80
C LYS A 100 12.17 0.81 -21.63
N VAL A 101 11.47 0.34 -20.58
CA VAL A 101 11.06 -1.06 -20.51
C VAL A 101 10.10 -1.26 -21.68
N VAL A 102 10.63 -1.88 -22.73
CA VAL A 102 9.85 -2.45 -23.82
C VAL A 102 9.20 -3.68 -23.20
N VAL A 103 7.99 -3.51 -22.68
CA VAL A 103 7.05 -4.61 -22.43
C VAL A 103 6.47 -5.01 -23.77
#